data_AF-A0A7V8YTM1-F1
#
_entry.id   AF-A0A7V8YTM1-F1
#
_cell.length_a   1.000
_cell.length_b   1.000
_cell.length_c   1.000
_cell.angle_alpha   90.00
_cell.angle_beta   90.00
_cell.angle_gamma   90.00
#
_symmetry.space_group_name_H-M   'P 1'
#
loop_
_entity.id
_entity.type
_entity.pdbx_description
1 polymer ?
#
loop_
_entity_poly.entity_id
_entity_poly.type
_entity_poly.pdbx_seq_one_letter_code
_entity_poly.pdbx_strand_id
1 'polypeptide(L)'
;MLLSLPEPYDFALSTERFRVFGIDRANLWHVTPEGRGGLHRVVAGREIRIEAAAGGVAVEPWTEGIGAVARTLLGASFDLAGFAAFARGDEVLARLIRGLAGFRPPLAPDPFEALVTSITAQQVSLQSAFAIRSRLIGRFGESAEHAVAFPVRERLAGATEPELVAVGFSGRKAEYTIALARDDLDLDALAALPDDEVKARLVALRGIGEWTADWFLARHLGRPHAWPAGDLVLRKAVRSFYGDVQDVRSFGARFHPYENLAAHYLLTGLRTMPPR
;
A
#
# COMPACT_ATOMS: atom_id res chain seq x y z
N MET A 1 -2.04 1.40 23.58
CA MET A 1 -2.09 -0.07 23.82
C MET A 1 -1.05 -0.75 22.93
N LEU A 2 -0.43 -1.84 23.40
CA LEU A 2 0.53 -2.61 22.60
C LEU A 2 -0.19 -3.51 21.60
N LEU A 3 0.07 -3.31 20.31
CA LEU A 3 -0.25 -4.25 19.25
C LEU A 3 0.96 -5.17 19.03
N SER A 4 0.84 -6.42 19.45
CA SER A 4 1.90 -7.42 19.23
C SER A 4 2.03 -7.77 17.76
N LEU A 5 3.27 -7.81 17.27
CA LEU A 5 3.62 -8.29 15.93
C LEU A 5 4.67 -9.39 16.07
N PRO A 6 4.60 -10.48 15.27
CA PRO A 6 5.61 -11.53 15.31
C PRO A 6 7.01 -10.97 15.02
N GLU A 7 7.96 -11.26 15.91
CA GLU A 7 9.37 -10.88 15.74
C GLU A 7 10.09 -11.79 14.72
N PRO A 8 11.10 -11.28 14.00
CA PRO A 8 11.58 -9.90 14.04
C PRO A 8 10.57 -8.94 13.38
N TYR A 9 10.41 -7.74 13.94
CA TYR A 9 9.67 -6.65 13.31
C TYR A 9 10.44 -5.32 13.35
N ASP A 10 10.69 -4.75 12.17
CA ASP A 10 11.31 -3.44 12.00
C ASP A 10 10.26 -2.43 11.56
N PHE A 11 9.76 -1.65 12.52
CA PHE A 11 8.76 -0.61 12.29
C PHE A 11 9.27 0.47 11.33
N ALA A 12 10.54 0.87 11.46
CA ALA A 12 11.10 1.94 10.65
C ALA A 12 11.21 1.49 9.19
N LEU A 13 11.73 0.28 8.93
CA LEU A 13 11.83 -0.31 7.60
C LEU A 13 10.44 -0.54 6.97
N SER A 14 9.49 -1.05 7.74
CA SER A 14 8.13 -1.36 7.27
C SER A 14 7.33 -0.10 6.90
N THR A 15 7.57 1.02 7.59
CA THR A 15 6.88 2.29 7.35
C THR A 15 7.68 3.29 6.50
N GLU A 16 8.90 2.94 6.08
CA GLU A 16 9.80 3.84 5.33
C GLU A 16 9.19 4.32 4.00
N ARG A 17 8.31 3.53 3.38
CA ARG A 17 7.59 3.93 2.16
C ARG A 17 6.76 5.22 2.32
N PHE A 18 6.33 5.54 3.55
CA PHE A 18 5.56 6.75 3.85
C PHE A 18 6.44 8.00 3.97
N ARG A 19 7.77 7.84 3.87
CA ARG A 19 8.76 8.91 3.97
C ARG A 19 9.57 9.09 2.69
N VAL A 20 9.86 8.00 1.98
CA VAL A 20 10.84 8.00 0.87
C VAL A 20 10.35 8.65 -0.43
N PHE A 21 9.03 8.74 -0.65
CA PHE A 21 8.47 9.28 -1.90
C PHE A 21 7.86 10.68 -1.76
N GLY A 22 7.83 11.24 -0.55
CA GLY A 22 7.22 12.53 -0.23
C GLY A 22 6.23 12.44 0.92
N ILE A 23 5.63 13.58 1.27
CA ILE A 23 4.69 13.68 2.40
C ILE A 23 3.38 12.95 2.08
N ASP A 24 3.11 11.86 2.79
CA ASP A 24 1.81 11.20 2.81
C ASP A 24 0.97 11.78 3.96
N ARG A 25 -0.03 12.61 3.64
CA ARG A 25 -0.85 13.28 4.68
C ARG A 25 -1.80 12.32 5.42
N ALA A 26 -2.18 11.19 4.80
CA ALA A 26 -3.04 10.20 5.42
C ALA A 26 -2.26 9.21 6.29
N ASN A 27 -0.98 9.00 5.99
CA ASN A 27 -0.05 8.16 6.74
C ASN A 27 1.20 9.00 7.10
N LEU A 28 1.00 10.04 7.90
CA LEU A 28 2.00 11.07 8.13
C LEU A 28 3.05 10.60 9.12
N TRP A 29 4.32 10.61 8.74
CA TRP A 29 5.39 10.48 9.72
C TRP A 29 5.63 11.82 10.42
N HIS A 30 5.47 11.84 11.75
CA HIS A 30 5.69 13.02 12.58
C HIS A 30 6.65 12.68 13.72
N VAL A 31 7.51 13.63 14.09
CA VAL A 31 8.49 13.49 15.17
C VAL A 31 8.13 14.51 16.24
N THR A 32 7.93 14.03 17.47
CA THR A 32 7.59 14.92 18.60
C THR A 32 8.77 15.78 19.02
N PRO A 33 8.55 16.84 19.81
CA PRO A 33 9.63 17.64 20.39
C PRO A 33 10.66 16.80 21.17
N GLU A 34 10.25 15.67 21.75
CA GLU A 34 11.13 14.73 22.47
C GLU A 34 11.91 13.80 21.52
N GLY A 35 11.84 14.02 20.21
CA GLY A 35 12.54 13.25 19.19
C GLY A 35 11.92 11.88 18.88
N ARG A 36 10.70 11.60 19.34
CA ARG A 36 10.03 10.32 19.12
C ARG A 36 9.22 10.34 17.83
N GLY A 37 9.70 9.61 16.82
CA GLY A 37 9.02 9.44 15.54
C GLY A 37 7.87 8.43 15.61
N GLY A 38 6.75 8.76 14.97
CA GLY A 38 5.59 7.89 14.85
C GLY A 38 4.81 8.14 13.57
N LEU A 39 4.01 7.16 13.18
CA LEU A 39 3.06 7.26 12.08
C LEU A 39 1.72 7.76 12.61
N HIS A 40 1.24 8.87 12.07
CA HIS A 40 -0.03 9.49 12.38
C HIS A 40 -1.04 9.23 11.25
N ARG A 41 -2.25 8.84 11.61
CA ARG A 41 -3.35 8.57 10.66
C ARG A 41 -4.68 8.93 11.31
N VAL A 42 -5.65 9.38 10.53
CA VAL A 42 -7.02 9.55 11.02
C VAL A 42 -7.83 8.29 10.74
N VAL A 43 -8.48 7.75 11.76
CA VAL A 43 -9.35 6.57 11.70
C VAL A 43 -10.67 6.92 12.37
N ALA A 44 -11.78 6.82 11.63
CA ALA A 44 -13.12 7.17 12.11
C ALA A 44 -13.16 8.56 12.79
N GLY A 45 -12.56 9.57 12.14
CA GLY A 45 -12.51 10.96 12.62
C GLY A 45 -11.54 11.22 13.78
N ARG A 46 -10.79 10.21 14.24
CA ARG A 46 -9.83 10.34 15.34
C ARG A 46 -8.41 10.13 14.85
N GLU A 47 -7.53 11.07 15.15
CA GLU A 47 -6.10 10.86 14.90
C GLU A 47 -5.54 9.79 15.84
N ILE A 48 -4.80 8.86 15.26
CA ILE A 48 -4.05 7.82 15.94
C ILE A 48 -2.57 8.01 15.67
N ARG A 49 -1.76 7.62 16.65
CA ARG A 49 -0.31 7.51 16.59
C ARG A 49 0.07 6.05 16.72
N ILE A 50 0.94 5.60 15.82
CA ILE A 50 1.57 4.28 15.84
C ILE A 50 3.07 4.50 15.97
N GLU A 51 3.70 3.90 16.96
CA GLU A 51 5.14 4.00 17.18
C GLU A 51 5.75 2.65 17.57
N ALA A 52 7.05 2.49 17.30
CA ALA A 52 7.76 1.27 17.66
C ALA A 52 7.72 1.04 19.18
N ALA A 53 7.46 -0.21 19.58
CA ALA A 53 7.52 -0.67 20.96
C ALA A 53 8.12 -2.07 21.01
N ALA A 54 8.66 -2.47 22.16
CA ALA A 54 9.18 -3.83 22.32
C ALA A 54 8.06 -4.87 22.06
N GLY A 55 8.30 -5.81 21.14
CA GLY A 55 7.33 -6.84 20.75
C GLY A 55 6.23 -6.39 19.78
N GLY A 56 6.35 -5.21 19.16
CA GLY A 56 5.42 -4.73 18.13
C GLY A 56 5.35 -3.21 18.03
N VAL A 57 4.15 -2.66 18.21
CA VAL A 57 3.92 -1.20 18.16
C VAL A 57 2.97 -0.73 19.26
N ALA A 58 3.19 0.46 19.79
CA ALA A 58 2.20 1.15 20.58
C ALA A 58 1.24 1.90 19.65
N VAL A 59 -0.06 1.71 19.86
CA VAL A 59 -1.13 2.41 19.13
C VAL A 59 -1.97 3.20 20.12
N GLU A 60 -2.08 4.50 19.89
CA GLU A 60 -2.79 5.43 20.76
C GLU A 60 -3.58 6.46 19.95
N PRO A 61 -4.85 6.72 20.29
CA PRO A 61 -5.68 6.01 21.26
C PRO A 61 -6.07 4.60 20.76
N TRP A 62 -6.50 3.73 21.67
CA TRP A 62 -6.90 2.36 21.31
C TRP A 62 -8.42 2.14 21.36
N THR A 63 -8.93 1.49 20.32
CA THR A 63 -10.22 0.78 20.27
C THR A 63 -10.03 -0.48 19.42
N GLU A 64 -10.94 -1.44 19.45
CA GLU A 64 -10.79 -2.64 18.59
C GLU A 64 -10.82 -2.29 17.10
N GLY A 65 -11.65 -1.32 16.69
CA GLY A 65 -11.68 -0.83 15.31
C GLY A 65 -10.37 -0.17 14.87
N ILE A 66 -9.77 0.65 15.74
CA ILE A 66 -8.43 1.24 15.48
C ILE A 66 -7.37 0.14 15.43
N GLY A 67 -7.45 -0.85 16.31
CA GLY A 67 -6.56 -2.01 16.33
C GLY A 67 -6.62 -2.81 15.04
N ALA A 68 -7.81 -3.06 14.49
CA ALA A 68 -8.00 -3.73 13.21
C ALA A 68 -7.36 -2.94 12.06
N VAL A 69 -7.58 -1.62 11.99
CA VAL A 69 -6.97 -0.75 10.98
C VAL A 69 -5.45 -0.75 11.10
N ALA A 70 -4.90 -0.66 12.31
CA ALA A 70 -3.46 -0.72 12.56
C ALA A 70 -2.86 -2.08 12.14
N ARG A 71 -3.54 -3.20 12.45
CA ARG A 71 -3.13 -4.55 12.00
C ARG A 71 -3.05 -4.63 10.48
N THR A 72 -4.06 -4.14 9.77
CA THR A 72 -4.06 -4.10 8.30
C THR A 72 -2.95 -3.19 7.78
N LEU A 73 -2.87 -1.95 8.27
CA LEU A 73 -1.87 -0.99 7.83
C LEU A 73 -0.45 -1.53 7.98
N LEU A 74 -0.17 -2.28 9.03
CA LEU A 74 1.13 -2.87 9.30
C LEU A 74 1.33 -4.25 8.67
N GLY A 75 0.39 -4.73 7.85
CA GLY A 75 0.50 -6.02 7.14
C GLY A 75 0.51 -7.23 8.07
N ALA A 76 -0.18 -7.17 9.21
CA ALA A 76 -0.15 -8.21 10.24
C ALA A 76 -0.68 -9.57 9.76
N SER A 77 -1.50 -9.60 8.70
CA SER A 77 -2.05 -10.81 8.08
C SER A 77 -1.04 -11.62 7.28
N PHE A 78 0.11 -11.05 6.91
CA PHE A 78 1.12 -11.77 6.13
C PHE A 78 1.83 -12.86 6.95
N ASP A 79 1.89 -14.06 6.37
CA ASP A 79 2.69 -15.20 6.85
C ASP A 79 4.17 -15.03 6.49
N LEU A 80 4.88 -14.22 7.28
CA LEU A 80 6.31 -14.00 7.09
C LEU A 80 7.16 -15.21 7.51
N ALA A 81 6.67 -16.03 8.45
CA ALA A 81 7.40 -17.20 8.92
C ALA A 81 7.43 -18.29 7.82
N GLY A 82 6.29 -18.58 7.22
CA GLY A 82 6.21 -19.49 6.08
C GLY A 82 6.92 -18.93 4.84
N PHE A 83 6.80 -17.63 4.55
CA PHE A 83 7.56 -17.01 3.47
C PHE A 83 9.08 -17.12 3.68
N ALA A 84 9.57 -16.88 4.90
CA ALA A 84 10.99 -17.05 5.23
C ALA A 84 11.43 -18.51 5.09
N ALA A 85 10.56 -19.47 5.42
CA ALA A 85 10.84 -20.88 5.24
C ALA A 85 10.92 -21.28 3.75
N PHE A 86 9.97 -20.82 2.95
CA PHE A 86 9.93 -20.98 1.51
C PHE A 86 11.18 -20.40 0.84
N ALA A 87 11.54 -19.17 1.21
CA ALA A 87 12.65 -18.45 0.61
C ALA A 87 14.02 -19.11 0.83
N ARG A 88 14.17 -20.06 1.76
CA ARG A 88 15.43 -20.83 1.90
C ARG A 88 15.76 -21.63 0.64
N GLY A 89 14.77 -21.98 -0.17
CA GLY A 89 14.95 -22.65 -1.46
C GLY A 89 15.29 -21.71 -2.62
N ASP A 90 15.33 -20.39 -2.41
CA ASP A 90 15.63 -19.39 -3.43
C ASP A 90 16.72 -18.43 -2.94
N GLU A 91 17.90 -18.44 -3.57
CA GLU A 91 19.07 -17.67 -3.11
C GLU A 91 18.81 -16.15 -3.08
N VAL A 92 18.04 -15.63 -4.03
CA VAL A 92 17.69 -14.21 -4.10
C VAL A 92 16.77 -13.86 -2.94
N LEU A 93 15.67 -14.59 -2.75
CA LEU A 93 14.74 -14.32 -1.66
C LEU A 93 15.39 -14.52 -0.29
N ALA A 94 16.23 -15.55 -0.12
CA ALA A 94 16.98 -15.77 1.11
C ALA A 94 17.89 -14.58 1.45
N ARG A 95 18.56 -13.99 0.44
CA ARG A 95 19.38 -12.79 0.62
C ARG A 95 18.52 -11.58 0.99
N LEU A 96 17.40 -11.38 0.29
CA LEU A 96 16.48 -10.27 0.54
C LEU A 96 15.88 -10.33 1.94
N ILE A 97 15.44 -11.51 2.40
CA ILE A 97 14.89 -11.68 3.75
C ILE A 97 15.93 -11.40 4.83
N ARG A 98 17.18 -11.84 4.66
CA ARG A 98 18.26 -11.50 5.60
C ARG A 98 18.54 -10.01 5.66
N GLY A 99 18.61 -9.35 4.50
CA GLY A 99 18.91 -7.91 4.44
C GLY A 99 17.72 -7.01 4.78
N LEU A 100 16.49 -7.53 4.70
CA LEU A 100 15.24 -6.86 5.10
C LEU A 100 14.65 -7.52 6.36
N ALA A 101 15.50 -7.93 7.30
CA ALA A 101 15.05 -8.57 8.53
C ALA A 101 14.03 -7.67 9.25
N GLY A 102 12.87 -8.23 9.59
CA GLY A 102 11.78 -7.49 10.22
C GLY A 102 10.90 -6.65 9.30
N PHE A 103 11.18 -6.60 7.99
CA PHE A 103 10.31 -5.93 7.03
C PHE A 103 8.95 -6.63 6.95
N ARG A 104 7.88 -5.85 7.13
CA ARG A 104 6.50 -6.26 6.87
C ARG A 104 5.87 -5.26 5.90
N PRO A 105 5.43 -5.68 4.70
CA PRO A 105 4.86 -4.75 3.75
C PRO A 105 3.53 -4.17 4.29
N PRO A 106 3.37 -2.84 4.32
CA PRO A 106 2.13 -2.24 4.78
C PRO A 106 1.03 -2.34 3.72
N LEU A 107 -0.20 -2.55 4.18
CA LEU A 107 -1.41 -2.61 3.34
C LEU A 107 -2.21 -1.31 3.47
N ALA A 108 -3.13 -1.09 2.53
CA ALA A 108 -4.11 -0.01 2.54
C ALA A 108 -5.38 -0.51 3.25
N PRO A 109 -5.76 0.05 4.41
CA PRO A 109 -6.92 -0.44 5.16
C PRO A 109 -8.28 -0.19 4.50
N ASP A 110 -8.38 0.86 3.68
CA ASP A 110 -9.62 1.30 3.04
C ASP A 110 -9.58 1.02 1.52
N PRO A 111 -10.61 0.38 0.94
CA PRO A 111 -10.58 0.00 -0.47
C PRO A 111 -10.66 1.20 -1.41
N PHE A 112 -11.43 2.23 -1.05
CA PHE A 112 -11.58 3.43 -1.86
C PHE A 112 -10.27 4.23 -1.91
N GLU A 113 -9.64 4.45 -0.75
CA GLU A 113 -8.29 5.02 -0.63
C GLU A 113 -7.27 4.23 -1.46
N ALA A 114 -7.34 2.89 -1.43
CA ALA A 114 -6.42 2.04 -2.21
C ALA A 114 -6.57 2.23 -3.73
N LEU A 115 -7.81 2.32 -4.23
CA LEU A 115 -8.08 2.54 -5.65
C LEU A 115 -7.72 3.94 -6.09
N VAL A 116 -8.10 4.98 -5.34
CA VAL A 116 -7.73 6.38 -5.65
C VAL A 116 -6.20 6.55 -5.60
N THR A 117 -5.53 5.95 -4.62
CA THR A 117 -4.06 5.91 -4.55
C THR A 117 -3.44 5.25 -5.77
N SER A 118 -4.05 4.18 -6.29
CA SER A 118 -3.59 3.52 -7.50
C SER A 118 -3.79 4.39 -8.73
N ILE A 119 -4.94 5.06 -8.86
CA ILE A 119 -5.24 6.00 -9.96
C ILE A 119 -4.21 7.14 -9.98
N THR A 120 -3.83 7.71 -8.84
CA THR A 120 -2.81 8.77 -8.81
C THR A 120 -1.45 8.28 -9.30
N ALA A 121 -1.12 7.02 -9.04
CA ALA A 121 0.15 6.39 -9.40
C ALA A 121 0.26 5.86 -10.83
N GLN A 122 -0.84 5.77 -11.59
CA GLN A 122 -0.81 5.27 -12.97
C GLN A 122 0.10 6.13 -13.86
N GLN A 123 1.01 5.51 -14.62
CA GLN A 123 1.82 6.17 -15.67
C GLN A 123 2.65 7.39 -15.20
N VAL A 124 3.03 7.46 -13.92
CA VAL A 124 3.86 8.55 -13.36
C VAL A 124 4.88 7.98 -12.37
N SER A 125 5.85 8.80 -11.95
CA SER A 125 6.75 8.44 -10.86
C SER A 125 6.01 8.38 -9.51
N LEU A 126 6.55 7.62 -8.55
CA LEU A 126 5.99 7.58 -7.20
C LEU A 126 6.07 8.95 -6.51
N GLN A 127 7.11 9.74 -6.75
CA GLN A 127 7.22 11.09 -6.21
C GLN A 127 6.09 12.00 -6.72
N SER A 128 5.80 11.95 -8.03
CA SER A 128 4.67 12.69 -8.61
C SER A 128 3.33 12.19 -8.07
N ALA A 129 3.15 10.87 -7.94
CA ALA A 129 1.95 10.27 -7.39
C ALA A 129 1.70 10.69 -5.93
N PHE A 130 2.74 10.68 -5.09
CA PHE A 130 2.66 11.14 -3.70
C PHE A 130 2.36 12.63 -3.62
N ALA A 131 2.99 13.47 -4.46
CA ALA A 131 2.70 14.90 -4.48
C ALA A 131 1.23 15.21 -4.85
N ILE A 132 0.69 14.52 -5.87
CA ILE A 132 -0.72 14.64 -6.28
C ILE A 132 -1.64 14.17 -5.14
N ARG A 133 -1.39 12.97 -4.59
CA ARG A 133 -2.19 12.40 -3.49
C ARG A 133 -2.16 13.30 -2.26
N SER A 134 -0.99 13.84 -1.91
CA SER A 134 -0.84 14.76 -0.79
C SER A 134 -1.70 16.01 -0.99
N ARG A 135 -1.70 16.63 -2.17
CA ARG A 135 -2.56 17.79 -2.46
C ARG A 135 -4.05 17.45 -2.46
N LEU A 136 -4.43 16.28 -2.99
CA LEU A 136 -5.81 15.77 -2.91
C LEU A 136 -6.27 15.69 -1.45
N ILE A 137 -5.50 15.01 -0.61
CA ILE A 137 -5.81 14.84 0.82
C ILE A 137 -5.88 16.21 1.50
N GLY A 138 -4.94 17.12 1.23
CA GLY A 138 -4.99 18.46 1.81
C GLY A 138 -6.18 19.32 1.36
N ARG A 139 -6.72 19.10 0.16
CA ARG A 139 -7.84 19.88 -0.40
C ARG A 139 -9.21 19.32 -0.02
N PHE A 140 -9.33 18.00 0.03
CA PHE A 140 -10.61 17.29 0.17
C PHE A 140 -10.72 16.47 1.46
N GLY A 141 -9.63 16.28 2.18
CA GLY A 141 -9.61 15.57 3.46
C GLY A 141 -9.96 16.49 4.63
N GLU A 142 -10.10 15.89 5.80
CA GLU A 142 -10.37 16.60 7.05
C GLU A 142 -9.12 16.60 7.93
N SER A 143 -8.63 17.79 8.26
CA SER A 143 -7.44 17.94 9.12
C SER A 143 -7.74 17.50 10.54
N ALA A 144 -6.83 16.73 11.12
CA ALA A 144 -6.75 16.49 12.55
C ALA A 144 -5.59 17.29 13.15
N GLU A 145 -4.90 16.78 14.16
CA GLU A 145 -3.82 17.51 14.85
C GLU A 145 -2.56 17.60 13.99
N HIS A 146 -2.15 16.47 13.40
CA HIS A 146 -0.99 16.39 12.52
C HIS A 146 -1.35 15.80 11.16
N ALA A 147 -2.10 14.69 11.15
CA ALA A 147 -2.51 14.01 9.93
C ALA A 147 -3.78 14.62 9.34
N VAL A 148 -4.09 14.24 8.11
CA VAL A 148 -5.34 14.62 7.43
C VAL A 148 -6.05 13.33 7.03
N ALA A 149 -7.32 13.20 7.38
CA ALA A 149 -8.15 12.08 6.95
C ALA A 149 -8.18 12.01 5.44
N PHE A 150 -8.11 10.79 4.89
CA PHE A 150 -8.34 10.61 3.47
C PHE A 150 -9.76 11.09 3.12
N PRO A 151 -9.97 11.76 1.96
CA PRO A 151 -11.31 12.23 1.59
C PRO A 151 -12.32 11.08 1.55
N VAL A 152 -13.44 11.23 2.26
CA VAL A 152 -14.54 10.27 2.18
C VAL A 152 -15.11 10.21 0.77
N ARG A 153 -15.71 9.07 0.43
CA ARG A 153 -16.21 8.79 -0.92
C ARG A 153 -17.18 9.86 -1.40
N GLU A 154 -18.12 10.26 -0.55
CA GLU A 154 -19.16 11.26 -0.82
C GLU A 154 -18.54 12.62 -1.16
N ARG A 155 -17.43 12.97 -0.49
CA ARG A 155 -16.73 14.24 -0.70
C ARG A 155 -16.12 14.32 -2.10
N LEU A 156 -15.57 13.21 -2.61
CA LEU A 156 -15.04 13.13 -3.98
C LEU A 156 -16.15 12.94 -5.03
N ALA A 157 -17.26 12.29 -4.68
CA ALA A 157 -18.42 12.20 -5.56
C ALA A 157 -19.03 13.58 -5.88
N GLY A 158 -19.00 14.49 -4.90
CA GLY A 158 -19.42 15.89 -5.05
C GLY A 158 -18.37 16.84 -5.65
N ALA A 159 -17.16 16.36 -5.96
CA ALA A 159 -16.12 17.18 -6.57
C ALA A 159 -16.32 17.36 -8.08
N THR A 160 -15.69 18.38 -8.65
CA THR A 160 -15.64 18.62 -10.09
C THR A 160 -14.28 18.23 -10.67
N GLU A 161 -14.23 17.85 -11.95
CA GLU A 161 -12.96 17.53 -12.62
C GLU A 161 -11.94 18.68 -12.54
N PRO A 162 -12.31 19.96 -12.76
CA PRO A 162 -11.37 21.08 -12.59
C PRO A 162 -10.74 21.17 -11.20
N GLU A 163 -11.46 20.82 -10.13
CA GLU A 163 -10.88 20.83 -8.78
C GLU A 163 -9.84 19.72 -8.59
N LEU A 164 -10.05 18.53 -9.17
CA LEU A 164 -9.05 17.46 -9.14
C LEU A 164 -7.84 17.80 -10.03
N VAL A 165 -8.08 18.40 -11.20
CA VAL A 165 -6.99 18.90 -12.07
C VAL A 165 -6.16 19.97 -11.35
N ALA A 166 -6.79 20.86 -10.57
CA ALA A 166 -6.10 21.88 -9.78
C ALA A 166 -5.14 21.29 -8.72
N VAL A 167 -5.40 20.07 -8.23
CA VAL A 167 -4.47 19.36 -7.32
C VAL A 167 -3.49 18.43 -8.06
N GLY A 168 -3.48 18.48 -9.39
CA GLY A 168 -2.46 17.87 -10.26
C GLY A 168 -2.88 16.54 -10.90
N PHE A 169 -4.16 16.19 -10.89
CA PHE A 169 -4.66 15.09 -11.71
C PHE A 169 -4.60 15.47 -13.20
N SER A 170 -4.42 14.47 -14.06
CA SER A 170 -4.81 14.64 -15.47
C SER A 170 -6.34 14.63 -15.57
N GLY A 171 -6.91 15.21 -16.63
CA GLY A 171 -8.36 15.22 -16.84
C GLY A 171 -8.97 13.80 -16.78
N ARG A 172 -8.33 12.82 -17.43
CA ARG A 172 -8.74 11.41 -17.35
C ARG A 172 -8.74 10.85 -15.92
N LYS A 173 -7.68 11.08 -15.15
CA LYS A 173 -7.63 10.56 -13.77
C LYS A 173 -8.64 11.26 -12.86
N ALA A 174 -8.93 12.54 -13.11
CA ALA A 174 -9.98 13.28 -12.41
C ALA A 174 -11.35 12.64 -12.70
N GLU A 175 -11.66 12.41 -13.98
CA GLU A 175 -12.87 11.71 -14.41
C GLU A 175 -12.98 10.32 -13.74
N TYR A 176 -11.93 9.50 -13.76
CA TYR A 176 -11.94 8.15 -13.20
C TYR A 176 -12.17 8.14 -11.68
N THR A 177 -11.55 9.10 -10.97
CA THR A 177 -11.69 9.21 -9.51
C THR A 177 -13.11 9.60 -9.12
N ILE A 178 -13.70 10.57 -9.82
CA ILE A 178 -15.08 11.00 -9.57
C ILE A 178 -16.07 9.90 -9.96
N ALA A 179 -15.84 9.21 -11.08
CA ALA A 179 -16.67 8.08 -11.51
C ALA A 179 -16.64 6.95 -10.46
N LEU A 180 -15.44 6.56 -9.99
CA LEU A 180 -15.30 5.58 -8.92
C LEU A 180 -16.03 6.01 -7.63
N ALA A 181 -15.97 7.29 -7.28
CA ALA A 181 -16.64 7.82 -6.10
C ALA A 181 -18.18 7.78 -6.22
N ARG A 182 -18.71 7.83 -7.44
CA ARG A 182 -20.16 7.79 -7.73
C ARG A 182 -20.70 6.40 -8.06
N ASP A 183 -19.83 5.42 -8.27
CA ASP A 183 -20.22 4.07 -8.65
C ASP A 183 -20.97 3.35 -7.51
N ASP A 184 -21.88 2.44 -7.81
CA ASP A 184 -22.64 1.72 -6.77
C ASP A 184 -21.96 0.42 -6.32
N LEU A 185 -20.77 0.09 -6.84
CA LEU A 185 -20.03 -1.09 -6.42
C LEU A 185 -19.70 -1.03 -4.92
N ASP A 186 -20.15 -2.04 -4.19
CA ASP A 186 -19.73 -2.31 -2.82
C ASP A 186 -18.29 -2.81 -2.82
N LEU A 187 -17.36 -1.90 -2.50
CA LEU A 187 -15.93 -2.17 -2.50
C LEU A 187 -15.51 -3.08 -1.33
N ASP A 188 -16.22 -3.04 -0.20
CA ASP A 188 -15.92 -3.86 0.97
C ASP A 188 -16.31 -5.32 0.71
N ALA A 189 -17.43 -5.54 0.00
CA ALA A 189 -17.88 -6.88 -0.39
C ALA A 189 -16.88 -7.62 -1.31
N LEU A 190 -15.99 -6.90 -2.00
CA LEU A 190 -14.97 -7.50 -2.86
C LEU A 190 -14.03 -8.45 -2.10
N ALA A 191 -13.79 -8.20 -0.81
CA ALA A 191 -12.91 -9.04 0.00
C ALA A 191 -13.41 -10.50 0.14
N ALA A 192 -14.71 -10.73 0.00
CA ALA A 192 -15.33 -12.04 0.07
C ALA A 192 -15.27 -12.83 -1.26
N LEU A 193 -14.90 -12.18 -2.36
CA LEU A 193 -14.93 -12.79 -3.69
C LEU A 193 -13.59 -13.45 -4.06
N PRO A 194 -13.60 -14.45 -4.97
CA PRO A 194 -12.39 -14.98 -5.58
C PRO A 194 -11.62 -13.91 -6.37
N ASP A 195 -10.30 -14.05 -6.46
CA ASP A 195 -9.41 -13.05 -7.06
C ASP A 195 -9.78 -12.68 -8.51
N ASP A 196 -10.16 -13.66 -9.34
CA ASP A 196 -10.58 -13.42 -10.73
C ASP A 196 -11.88 -12.61 -10.81
N GLU A 197 -12.82 -12.84 -9.88
CA GLU A 197 -14.06 -12.07 -9.82
C GLU A 197 -13.78 -10.63 -9.35
N VAL A 198 -12.94 -10.45 -8.34
CA VAL A 198 -12.49 -9.10 -7.91
C VAL A 198 -11.88 -8.36 -9.09
N LYS A 199 -10.96 -8.98 -9.84
CA LYS A 199 -10.34 -8.36 -11.02
C LYS A 199 -11.38 -8.00 -12.07
N ALA A 200 -12.31 -8.90 -12.38
CA ALA A 200 -13.35 -8.65 -13.38
C ALA A 200 -14.25 -7.46 -12.98
N ARG A 201 -14.66 -7.38 -11.72
CA ARG A 201 -15.47 -6.26 -11.18
C ARG A 201 -14.72 -4.94 -11.24
N LEU A 202 -13.46 -4.93 -10.81
CA LEU A 202 -12.63 -3.72 -10.80
C LEU A 202 -12.31 -3.23 -12.22
N VAL A 203 -11.97 -4.12 -13.15
CA VAL A 203 -11.63 -3.76 -14.53
C VAL A 203 -12.85 -3.26 -15.32
N ALA A 204 -14.07 -3.60 -14.90
CA ALA A 204 -15.28 -3.03 -15.47
C ALA A 204 -15.45 -1.53 -15.16
N LEU A 205 -14.78 -1.03 -14.11
CA LEU A 205 -14.81 0.38 -13.75
C LEU A 205 -13.93 1.19 -14.70
N ARG A 206 -14.45 2.32 -15.16
CA ARG A 206 -13.75 3.20 -16.09
C ARG A 206 -12.43 3.70 -15.49
N GLY A 207 -11.33 3.46 -16.19
CA GLY A 207 -10.00 3.92 -15.79
C GLY A 207 -9.25 2.99 -14.82
N ILE A 208 -9.85 1.86 -14.47
CA ILE A 208 -9.21 0.80 -13.70
C ILE A 208 -8.85 -0.33 -14.67
N GLY A 209 -7.55 -0.59 -14.80
CA GLY A 209 -7.03 -1.69 -15.61
C GLY A 209 -6.44 -2.80 -14.75
N GLU A 210 -5.96 -3.87 -15.40
CA GLU A 210 -5.39 -5.04 -14.72
C GLU A 210 -4.31 -4.67 -13.71
N TRP A 211 -3.41 -3.73 -14.06
CA TRP A 211 -2.36 -3.26 -13.13
C TRP A 211 -2.92 -2.70 -11.82
N THR A 212 -4.03 -1.96 -11.87
CA THR A 212 -4.68 -1.41 -10.67
C THR A 212 -5.38 -2.51 -9.89
N ALA A 213 -6.05 -3.45 -10.56
CA ALA A 213 -6.71 -4.58 -9.92
C ALA A 213 -5.71 -5.52 -9.23
N ASP A 214 -4.57 -5.82 -9.86
CA ASP A 214 -3.51 -6.63 -9.25
C ASP A 214 -2.94 -5.95 -8.01
N TRP A 215 -2.73 -4.62 -8.05
CA TRP A 215 -2.28 -3.88 -6.88
C TRP A 215 -3.34 -3.76 -5.79
N PHE A 216 -4.63 -3.73 -6.13
CA PHE A 216 -5.71 -3.81 -5.16
C PHE A 216 -5.70 -5.16 -4.43
N LEU A 217 -5.57 -6.27 -5.18
CA LEU A 217 -5.41 -7.60 -4.58
C LEU A 217 -4.19 -7.67 -3.67
N ALA A 218 -3.05 -7.14 -4.12
CA ALA A 218 -1.79 -7.22 -3.39
C ALA A 218 -1.76 -6.32 -2.14
N ARG A 219 -2.19 -5.06 -2.26
CA ARG A 219 -1.98 -4.01 -1.23
C ARG A 219 -3.21 -3.65 -0.43
N HIS A 220 -4.42 -3.94 -0.88
CA HIS A 220 -5.61 -3.76 -0.06
C HIS A 220 -6.05 -5.10 0.52
N LEU A 221 -6.30 -6.10 -0.34
CA LEU A 221 -6.77 -7.41 0.12
C LEU A 221 -5.67 -8.30 0.68
N GLY A 222 -4.38 -7.98 0.44
CA GLY A 222 -3.25 -8.77 0.93
C GLY A 222 -3.23 -10.20 0.39
N ARG A 223 -3.83 -10.46 -0.79
CA ARG A 223 -3.97 -11.82 -1.35
C ARG A 223 -2.59 -12.43 -1.60
N PRO A 224 -2.34 -13.68 -1.17
CA PRO A 224 -1.01 -14.28 -1.23
C PRO A 224 -0.49 -14.46 -2.67
N HIS A 225 -1.40 -14.73 -3.61
CA HIS A 225 -1.10 -15.01 -5.01
C HIS A 225 -1.10 -13.78 -5.92
N ALA A 226 -1.37 -12.58 -5.36
CA ALA A 226 -1.38 -11.37 -6.14
C ALA A 226 0.01 -11.08 -6.72
N TRP A 227 0.10 -11.02 -8.05
CA TRP A 227 1.34 -10.79 -8.78
C TRP A 227 1.16 -9.69 -9.82
N PRO A 228 1.47 -8.42 -9.50
CA PRO A 228 1.30 -7.27 -10.41
C PRO A 228 2.30 -7.25 -11.58
N ALA A 229 2.27 -8.27 -12.45
CA ALA A 229 3.24 -8.50 -13.51
C ALA A 229 3.36 -7.36 -14.52
N GLY A 230 2.30 -6.56 -14.68
CA GLY A 230 2.29 -5.36 -15.52
C GLY A 230 3.11 -4.20 -14.96
N ASP A 231 3.51 -4.25 -13.68
CA ASP A 231 4.25 -3.18 -13.02
C ASP A 231 5.69 -3.09 -13.54
N LEU A 232 6.03 -1.94 -14.12
CA LEU A 232 7.35 -1.73 -14.73
C LEU A 232 8.49 -1.82 -13.71
N VAL A 233 8.26 -1.41 -12.46
CA VAL A 233 9.28 -1.47 -11.41
C VAL A 233 9.43 -2.91 -10.92
N LEU A 234 8.33 -3.67 -10.81
CA LEU A 234 8.41 -5.10 -10.51
C LEU A 234 9.15 -5.86 -11.60
N ARG A 235 8.83 -5.60 -12.89
CA ARG A 235 9.54 -6.19 -14.03
C ARG A 235 11.03 -5.87 -13.99
N LYS A 236 11.38 -4.61 -13.67
CA LYS A 236 12.77 -4.20 -13.45
C LYS A 236 13.40 -4.96 -12.28
N ALA A 237 12.72 -5.07 -11.14
CA ALA A 237 13.23 -5.78 -9.97
C ALA A 237 13.52 -7.25 -10.28
N VAL A 238 12.56 -7.94 -10.90
CA VAL A 238 12.72 -9.33 -11.34
C VAL A 238 13.95 -9.46 -12.24
N ARG A 239 14.09 -8.57 -13.24
CA ARG A 239 15.25 -8.63 -14.15
C ARG A 239 16.58 -8.33 -13.48
N SER A 240 16.59 -7.37 -12.56
CA SER A 240 17.79 -7.04 -11.79
C SER A 240 18.24 -8.20 -10.91
N PHE A 241 17.31 -8.92 -10.28
CA PHE A 241 17.66 -9.99 -9.34
C PHE A 241 17.82 -11.37 -9.96
N TYR A 242 17.07 -11.68 -11.02
CA TYR A 242 17.02 -13.02 -11.64
C TYR A 242 17.55 -13.05 -13.08
N GLY A 243 18.10 -11.95 -13.59
CA GLY A 243 18.62 -11.87 -14.95
C GLY A 243 17.54 -11.65 -16.01
N ASP A 244 17.78 -12.10 -17.24
CA ASP A 244 16.98 -11.72 -18.41
C ASP A 244 15.62 -12.45 -18.51
N VAL A 245 14.74 -12.22 -17.53
CA VAL A 245 13.37 -12.74 -17.50
C VAL A 245 12.51 -11.96 -18.49
N GLN A 246 12.11 -12.63 -19.58
CA GLN A 246 11.24 -12.06 -20.61
C GLN A 246 9.77 -12.01 -20.15
N ASP A 247 9.23 -13.13 -19.68
CA ASP A 247 7.84 -13.26 -19.23
C ASP A 247 7.75 -13.21 -17.71
N VAL A 248 7.65 -11.98 -17.18
CA VAL A 248 7.49 -11.74 -15.75
C VAL A 248 6.17 -12.28 -15.21
N ARG A 249 5.13 -12.43 -16.04
CA ARG A 249 3.84 -12.97 -15.59
C ARG A 249 3.98 -14.45 -15.23
N SER A 250 4.47 -15.26 -16.17
CA SER A 250 4.68 -16.69 -15.92
C SER A 250 5.77 -16.94 -14.87
N PHE A 251 6.77 -16.04 -14.77
CA PHE A 251 7.81 -16.14 -13.75
C PHE A 251 7.26 -16.07 -12.32
N GLY A 252 6.10 -15.44 -12.10
CA GLY A 252 5.44 -15.40 -10.79
C GLY A 252 5.19 -16.78 -10.19
N ALA A 253 4.94 -17.80 -11.01
CA ALA A 253 4.70 -19.18 -10.56
C ALA A 253 5.86 -19.77 -9.74
N ARG A 254 7.09 -19.25 -9.92
CA ARG A 254 8.26 -19.61 -9.10
C ARG A 254 8.04 -19.32 -7.62
N PHE A 255 7.23 -18.31 -7.31
CA PHE A 255 7.03 -17.81 -5.96
C PHE A 255 5.83 -18.42 -5.24
N HIS A 256 5.10 -19.34 -5.87
CA HIS A 256 3.93 -19.96 -5.27
C HIS A 256 4.27 -20.66 -3.94
N PRO A 257 3.49 -20.45 -2.85
CA PRO A 257 2.24 -19.68 -2.73
C PRO A 257 2.39 -18.21 -2.26
N TYR A 258 3.58 -17.63 -2.35
CA TYR A 258 3.97 -16.33 -1.79
C TYR A 258 4.29 -15.25 -2.84
N GLU A 259 3.59 -15.25 -3.97
CA GLU A 259 3.82 -14.32 -5.07
C GLU A 259 3.78 -12.85 -4.61
N ASN A 260 2.81 -12.48 -3.77
CA ASN A 260 2.65 -11.12 -3.28
C ASN A 260 3.83 -10.68 -2.38
N LEU A 261 4.22 -11.53 -1.42
CA LEU A 261 5.36 -11.23 -0.56
C LEU A 261 6.67 -11.16 -1.38
N ALA A 262 6.86 -12.05 -2.36
CA ALA A 262 7.98 -11.96 -3.28
C ALA A 262 7.99 -10.61 -4.04
N ALA A 263 6.85 -10.16 -4.55
CA ALA A 263 6.75 -8.86 -5.23
C ALA A 263 7.13 -7.70 -4.31
N HIS A 264 6.63 -7.69 -3.07
CA HIS A 264 6.98 -6.67 -2.09
C HIS A 264 8.47 -6.66 -1.73
N TYR A 265 9.07 -7.83 -1.48
CA TYR A 265 10.49 -7.93 -1.14
C TYR A 265 11.39 -7.58 -2.32
N LEU A 266 11.03 -7.94 -3.55
CA LEU A 266 11.78 -7.56 -4.75
C LEU A 266 11.75 -6.05 -4.97
N LEU A 267 10.60 -5.40 -4.81
CA LEU A 267 10.47 -3.95 -4.96
C LEU A 267 11.24 -3.18 -3.87
N THR A 268 11.11 -3.60 -2.61
CA THR A 268 11.86 -2.98 -1.51
C THR A 268 13.36 -3.23 -1.69
N GLY A 269 13.74 -4.47 -1.99
CA GLY A 269 15.12 -4.86 -2.23
C GLY A 269 15.78 -4.11 -3.38
N LEU A 270 15.08 -3.90 -4.51
CA LEU A 270 15.63 -3.13 -5.63
C LEU A 270 16.02 -1.71 -5.22
N ARG A 271 15.30 -1.13 -4.26
CA ARG A 271 15.51 0.25 -3.80
C ARG A 271 16.53 0.35 -2.68
N THR A 272 16.56 -0.59 -1.75
CA THR A 272 17.42 -0.53 -0.54
C THR A 272 18.71 -1.35 -0.67
N MET A 273 18.70 -2.41 -1.48
CA MET A 273 19.80 -3.36 -1.65
C MET A 273 19.87 -3.87 -3.10
N PRO A 274 20.05 -2.98 -4.09
CA PRO A 274 20.12 -3.39 -5.49
C PRO A 274 21.23 -4.43 -5.69
N PRO A 275 21.02 -5.42 -6.57
CA PRO A 275 22.08 -6.35 -6.94
C PRO A 275 23.22 -5.53 -7.60
N ARG A 276 24.46 -5.91 -7.28
CA ARG A 276 25.66 -5.29 -7.85
C ARG A 276 25.82 -5.67 -9.32
#